data_AF-A0A1U7T6R8-F1
#
_entry.id   AF-A0A1U7T6R8-F1
#
_cell.length_a   1.000
_cell.length_b   1.000
_cell.length_c   1.000
_cell.angle_alpha   90.00
_cell.angle_beta   90.00
_cell.angle_gamma   90.00
#
_symmetry.space_group_name_H-M   'P 1'
#
loop_
_entity.id
_entity.type
_entity.pdbx_description
1 polymer ?
#
loop_
_entity_poly.entity_id
_entity_poly.type
_entity_poly.pdbx_seq_one_letter_code
_entity_poly.pdbx_strand_id
1 'polypeptide(L)'
;MAALVAENFRFLSLFFKSKDVMIFNGLVALGTVGSQELFSVVAFHCPCSPARNYLYGLAAIGVPALALFLVGVLLNTHTWNLVAECRLRRAQSCSTAAGFLLLSSVLGRAAVAPVTWAVISLLRGEAYACALSEFVDPSSLT
;
A
#
# COMPACT_ATOMS: atom_id res chain seq x y z
N MET A 1 6.08 46.11 16.13
CA MET A 1 6.37 44.70 16.43
C MET A 1 5.15 43.92 16.94
N ALA A 2 4.30 44.48 17.82
CA ALA A 2 3.08 43.80 18.29
C ALA A 2 2.02 43.53 17.21
N ALA A 3 1.90 44.41 16.20
CA ALA A 3 0.93 44.23 15.10
C ALA A 3 1.24 43.03 14.18
N LEU A 4 2.53 42.78 13.91
CA LEU A 4 2.97 41.61 13.11
C LEU A 4 2.73 40.30 13.86
N VAL A 5 2.94 40.30 15.19
CA VAL A 5 2.67 39.12 16.03
C VAL A 5 1.17 38.85 16.09
N ALA A 6 0.34 39.88 16.24
CA ALA A 6 -1.12 39.73 16.23
C ALA A 6 -1.66 39.22 14.89
N GLU A 7 -1.16 39.72 13.76
CA GLU A 7 -1.54 39.24 12.43
C GLU A 7 -1.11 37.77 12.21
N ASN A 8 0.11 37.41 12.61
CA ASN A 8 0.61 36.03 12.49
C ASN A 8 -0.16 35.06 13.39
N PHE A 9 -0.55 35.51 14.58
CA PHE A 9 -1.38 34.72 15.51
C PHE A 9 -2.83 34.60 15.00
N ARG A 10 -3.35 35.64 14.32
CA ARG A 10 -4.67 35.63 13.70
C ARG A 10 -4.71 34.68 12.50
N PHE A 11 -3.65 34.66 11.68
CA PHE A 11 -3.45 33.73 10.58
C PHE A 11 -3.32 32.29 11.11
N LEU A 12 -2.44 32.04 12.09
CA LEU A 12 -2.36 30.76 12.79
C LEU A 12 -3.72 30.35 13.36
N SER A 13 -4.45 31.26 14.02
CA SER A 13 -5.79 30.96 14.55
C SER A 13 -6.81 30.65 13.45
N LEU A 14 -6.70 31.22 12.25
CA LEU A 14 -7.51 30.90 11.07
C LEU A 14 -7.16 29.51 10.50
N PHE A 15 -5.88 29.14 10.50
CA PHE A 15 -5.39 27.79 10.18
C PHE A 15 -5.79 26.74 11.24
N PHE A 16 -5.81 27.10 12.53
CA PHE A 16 -6.30 26.24 13.61
C PHE A 16 -7.84 26.21 13.69
N LYS A 17 -8.54 27.22 13.16
CA LYS A 17 -10.00 27.27 13.08
C LYS A 17 -10.53 26.29 12.03
N SER A 18 -9.78 26.04 10.96
CA SER A 18 -10.01 24.94 10.03
C SER A 18 -9.19 23.71 10.43
N LYS A 19 -9.67 23.00 11.46
CA LYS A 19 -9.08 21.71 11.93
C LYS A 19 -8.67 20.80 10.77
N ASP A 20 -9.47 20.74 9.71
CA ASP A 20 -9.24 19.86 8.55
C ASP A 20 -7.98 20.23 7.75
N VAL A 21 -7.65 21.52 7.59
CA VAL A 21 -6.48 21.97 6.81
C VAL A 21 -5.19 21.70 7.58
N MET A 22 -5.19 21.96 8.89
CA MET A 22 -4.04 21.66 9.73
C MET A 22 -3.81 20.15 9.87
N ILE A 23 -4.88 19.36 10.02
CA ILE A 23 -4.79 17.89 10.04
C ILE A 23 -4.23 17.39 8.71
N PHE A 24 -4.76 17.87 7.57
CA PHE A 24 -4.29 17.46 6.25
C PHE A 24 -2.82 17.80 6.02
N ASN A 25 -2.41 19.04 6.30
CA ASN A 25 -1.00 19.46 6.14
C ASN A 25 -0.07 18.69 7.08
N GLY A 26 -0.49 18.41 8.31
CA GLY A 26 0.26 17.57 9.24
C GLY A 26 0.41 16.13 8.72
N LEU A 27 -0.66 15.55 8.15
CA LEU A 27 -0.66 14.20 7.61
C LEU A 27 0.22 14.09 6.35
N VAL A 28 0.21 15.13 5.50
CA VAL A 28 1.13 15.24 4.36
C VAL A 28 2.58 15.32 4.85
N ALA A 29 2.89 16.20 5.80
CA ALA A 29 4.26 16.35 6.31
C ALA A 29 4.79 15.06 6.96
N LEU A 30 3.99 14.42 7.83
CA LEU A 30 4.32 13.12 8.42
C LEU A 30 4.45 12.03 7.36
N GLY A 31 3.57 12.04 6.36
CA GLY A 31 3.61 11.12 5.23
C GLY A 31 4.89 11.27 4.41
N THR A 32 5.34 12.51 4.15
CA THR A 32 6.59 12.78 3.44
C THR A 32 7.80 12.26 4.21
N VAL A 33 7.94 12.64 5.48
CA VAL A 33 9.07 12.21 6.32
C VAL A 33 9.05 10.69 6.48
N GLY A 34 7.90 10.12 6.84
CA GLY A 34 7.75 8.68 6.99
C GLY A 34 8.07 7.92 5.70
N SER A 35 7.65 8.44 4.54
CA SER A 35 7.96 7.82 3.25
C SER A 35 9.45 7.86 2.95
N GLN A 36 10.14 8.97 3.23
CA GLN A 36 11.59 9.07 3.02
C GLN A 36 12.36 8.05 3.86
N GLU A 37 12.03 7.92 5.14
CA GLU A 37 12.64 6.92 6.04
C GLU A 37 12.33 5.50 5.57
N LEU A 38 11.08 5.22 5.18
CA LEU A 38 10.69 3.92 4.65
C LEU A 38 11.45 3.59 3.37
N PHE A 39 11.58 4.55 2.44
CA PHE A 39 12.35 4.36 1.21
C PHE A 39 13.84 4.14 1.48
N SER A 40 14.41 4.76 2.51
CA SER A 40 15.81 4.51 2.88
C SER A 40 16.02 3.09 3.41
N VAL A 41 15.06 2.55 4.17
CA VAL A 41 15.15 1.17 4.72
C VAL A 41 14.78 0.12 3.69
N VAL A 42 13.83 0.43 2.81
CA VAL A 42 13.28 -0.46 1.78
C VAL A 42 14.00 -0.27 0.44
N ALA A 43 15.10 0.49 0.41
CA ALA A 43 15.92 0.65 -0.79
C ALA A 43 16.31 -0.73 -1.34
N PHE A 44 15.87 -1.01 -2.56
CA PHE A 44 16.00 -2.34 -3.15
C PHE A 44 17.45 -2.61 -3.50
N HIS A 45 18.03 -3.66 -2.92
CA HIS A 45 19.41 -4.07 -3.20
C HIS A 45 19.45 -5.55 -3.63
N CYS A 46 19.79 -5.79 -4.90
CA CYS A 46 19.89 -7.14 -5.44
C CYS A 46 21.08 -7.90 -4.83
N PRO A 47 20.88 -9.11 -4.26
CA PRO A 47 21.96 -9.85 -3.59
C PRO A 47 22.99 -10.51 -4.53
N CYS A 48 22.94 -10.27 -5.86
CA CYS A 48 23.91 -10.75 -6.87
C CYS A 48 24.42 -12.19 -6.67
N SER A 49 23.54 -13.11 -6.30
CA SER A 49 23.85 -14.51 -6.05
C SER A 49 22.86 -15.43 -6.78
N PRO A 50 23.33 -16.48 -7.46
CA PRO A 50 22.47 -17.42 -8.18
C PRO A 50 21.44 -18.08 -7.24
N ALA A 51 20.28 -18.42 -7.77
CA ALA A 51 19.03 -18.85 -7.13
C ALA A 51 18.37 -17.83 -6.17
N ARG A 52 19.15 -16.91 -5.56
CA ARG A 52 18.63 -15.95 -4.57
C ARG A 52 18.06 -14.69 -5.22
N ASN A 53 18.58 -14.29 -6.37
CA ASN A 53 18.15 -13.09 -7.09
C ASN A 53 16.67 -13.17 -7.48
N TYR A 54 16.24 -14.32 -8.01
CA TYR A 54 14.84 -14.60 -8.35
C TYR A 54 13.92 -14.45 -7.13
N LEU A 55 14.23 -15.17 -6.05
CA LEU A 55 13.45 -15.15 -4.81
C LEU A 55 13.38 -13.75 -4.19
N TYR A 56 14.50 -13.02 -4.17
CA TYR A 56 14.57 -11.69 -3.58
C TYR A 56 13.78 -10.65 -4.40
N GLY A 57 13.96 -10.64 -5.72
CA GLY A 57 13.21 -9.73 -6.60
C GLY A 57 11.71 -9.98 -6.56
N LEU A 58 11.29 -11.25 -6.54
CA LEU A 58 9.88 -11.64 -6.47
C LEU A 58 9.29 -11.31 -5.09
N ALA A 59 10.02 -11.55 -4.00
CA ALA A 59 9.60 -11.18 -2.65
C ALA A 59 9.47 -9.65 -2.48
N ALA A 60 10.37 -8.86 -3.06
CA ALA A 60 10.29 -7.40 -2.99
C ALA A 60 9.04 -6.82 -3.68
N ILE A 61 8.54 -7.48 -4.73
CA ILE A 61 7.28 -7.10 -5.38
C ILE A 61 6.08 -7.69 -4.63
N GLY A 62 6.15 -8.97 -4.27
CA GLY A 62 5.03 -9.73 -3.73
C GLY A 62 4.69 -9.43 -2.27
N VAL A 63 5.69 -9.22 -1.40
CA VAL A 63 5.46 -8.97 0.03
C VAL A 63 4.69 -7.67 0.27
N PRO A 64 5.07 -6.51 -0.32
CA PRO A 64 4.29 -5.29 -0.15
C PRO A 64 2.90 -5.38 -0.81
N ALA A 65 2.77 -6.07 -1.95
CA ALA A 65 1.46 -6.32 -2.55
C ALA A 65 0.55 -7.12 -1.60
N LEU A 66 1.06 -8.20 -1.01
CA LEU A 66 0.29 -9.01 -0.06
C LEU A 66 -0.08 -8.19 1.19
N ALA A 67 0.85 -7.40 1.72
CA ALA A 67 0.58 -6.54 2.87
C ALA A 67 -0.52 -5.51 2.56
N LEU A 68 -0.45 -4.82 1.42
CA LEU A 68 -1.48 -3.86 0.98
C LEU A 68 -2.83 -4.53 0.78
N PHE A 69 -2.84 -5.74 0.21
CA PHE A 69 -4.05 -6.52 0.04
C PHE A 69 -4.70 -6.86 1.39
N LEU A 70 -3.92 -7.36 2.35
CA LEU A 70 -4.40 -7.68 3.70
C LEU A 70 -4.94 -6.44 4.42
N VAL A 71 -4.22 -5.31 4.35
CA VAL A 71 -4.68 -4.04 4.91
C VAL A 71 -5.99 -3.59 4.27
N GLY A 72 -6.11 -3.70 2.94
CA GLY A 72 -7.35 -3.38 2.22
C GLY A 72 -8.54 -4.25 2.63
N VAL A 73 -8.32 -5.55 2.87
CA VAL A 73 -9.34 -6.47 3.37
C VAL A 73 -9.72 -6.16 4.82
N LEU A 74 -8.75 -5.84 5.68
CA LEU A 74 -8.95 -5.52 7.09
C LEU A 74 -9.70 -4.20 7.32
N LEU A 75 -9.41 -3.18 6.50
CA LEU A 75 -10.07 -1.87 6.60
C LEU A 75 -11.49 -1.86 6.04
N ASN A 76 -11.85 -2.86 5.22
CA ASN A 76 -13.16 -2.90 4.59
C ASN A 76 -14.22 -3.39 5.59
N THR A 77 -15.05 -2.49 6.09
CA THR A 77 -16.13 -2.80 7.05
C THR A 77 -17.13 -3.83 6.53
N HIS A 78 -17.29 -3.96 5.21
CA HIS A 78 -18.15 -4.98 4.63
C HIS A 78 -17.64 -6.42 4.85
N THR A 79 -16.32 -6.65 4.94
CA THR A 79 -15.80 -8.00 5.26
C THR A 79 -16.21 -8.43 6.65
N TRP A 80 -16.04 -7.52 7.62
CA TRP A 80 -16.35 -7.77 9.02
C TRP A 80 -17.84 -7.96 9.26
N ASN A 81 -18.69 -7.17 8.62
CA ASN A 81 -20.14 -7.33 8.72
C ASN A 81 -20.60 -8.70 8.21
N LEU A 82 -20.06 -9.17 7.08
CA LEU A 82 -20.38 -10.50 6.55
C LEU A 82 -19.90 -11.63 7.46
N VAL A 83 -18.67 -11.51 7.94
CA VAL A 83 -18.10 -12.49 8.87
C VAL A 83 -18.90 -12.53 10.18
N ALA A 84 -19.41 -11.38 10.66
CA ALA A 84 -20.26 -11.30 11.83
C ALA A 84 -21.65 -11.92 11.58
N GLU A 85 -22.33 -11.58 10.46
CA GLU A 85 -23.64 -12.14 10.10
C GLU A 85 -23.58 -13.65 9.88
N CYS A 86 -22.56 -14.14 9.21
CA CYS A 86 -22.39 -15.57 8.92
C CYS A 86 -22.07 -16.36 10.20
N ARG A 87 -21.32 -15.77 11.15
CA ARG A 87 -21.13 -16.32 12.49
C ARG A 87 -22.43 -16.36 13.30
N LEU A 88 -23.22 -15.28 13.26
CA LEU A 88 -24.49 -15.19 13.98
C LEU A 88 -25.52 -16.23 13.49
N ARG A 89 -25.57 -16.46 12.17
CA ARG A 89 -26.50 -17.39 11.52
C ARG A 89 -26.04 -18.85 11.50
N ARG A 90 -24.96 -19.20 12.22
CA ARG A 90 -24.47 -20.57 12.41
C ARG A 90 -24.39 -21.38 11.10
N ALA A 91 -23.86 -20.74 10.05
CA ALA A 91 -23.61 -21.31 8.71
C ALA A 91 -24.83 -21.89 7.93
N GLN A 92 -26.05 -21.90 8.48
CA GLN A 92 -27.19 -22.58 7.85
C GLN A 92 -27.94 -21.75 6.79
N SER A 93 -27.67 -20.44 6.65
CA SER A 93 -28.36 -19.59 5.67
C SER A 93 -27.50 -18.51 5.01
N CYS A 94 -26.17 -18.67 5.02
CA CYS A 94 -25.30 -17.82 4.20
C CYS A 94 -25.48 -18.25 2.73
N SER A 95 -26.38 -17.58 2.01
CA SER A 95 -26.55 -17.80 0.57
C SER A 95 -25.20 -17.62 -0.12
N THR A 96 -24.65 -18.73 -0.61
CA THR A 96 -23.29 -18.80 -1.15
C THR A 96 -23.10 -17.82 -2.31
N ALA A 97 -24.11 -17.63 -3.14
CA ALA A 97 -24.09 -16.68 -4.24
C ALA A 97 -23.96 -15.22 -3.77
N ALA A 98 -24.73 -14.81 -2.76
CA ALA A 98 -24.65 -13.45 -2.21
C ALA A 98 -23.31 -13.22 -1.49
N GLY A 99 -22.81 -14.22 -0.78
CA GLY A 99 -21.48 -14.20 -0.17
C GLY A 99 -20.37 -14.03 -1.21
N PHE A 100 -20.43 -14.76 -2.34
CA PHE A 100 -19.47 -14.65 -3.43
C PHE A 100 -19.49 -13.28 -4.11
N LEU A 101 -20.67 -12.71 -4.37
CA LEU A 101 -20.80 -11.38 -5.00
C LEU A 101 -20.26 -10.26 -4.10
N LEU A 102 -20.46 -10.36 -2.79
CA LEU A 102 -19.93 -9.37 -1.87
C LEU A 102 -18.43 -9.57 -1.63
N LEU A 103 -17.97 -10.82 -1.56
CA LEU A 103 -16.55 -11.15 -1.46
C LEU A 103 -15.79 -10.66 -2.71
N SER A 104 -16.34 -10.83 -3.91
CA SER A 104 -15.73 -10.32 -5.14
C SER A 104 -15.71 -8.80 -5.19
N SER A 105 -16.75 -8.13 -4.68
CA SER A 105 -16.78 -6.67 -4.52
C SER A 105 -15.68 -6.17 -3.58
N VAL A 106 -15.49 -6.86 -2.45
CA VAL A 106 -14.44 -6.56 -1.47
C VAL A 106 -13.06 -6.79 -2.08
N LEU A 107 -12.85 -7.97 -2.68
CA LEU A 107 -11.61 -8.37 -3.33
C LEU A 107 -11.23 -7.37 -4.42
N GLY A 108 -12.17 -6.98 -5.27
CA GLY A 108 -11.94 -6.01 -6.33
C GLY A 108 -11.45 -4.65 -5.81
N ARG A 109 -12.04 -4.15 -4.71
CA ARG A 109 -11.59 -2.89 -4.08
C ARG A 109 -10.24 -3.05 -3.39
N ALA A 110 -10.03 -4.15 -2.67
CA ALA A 110 -8.77 -4.42 -1.98
C ALA A 110 -7.61 -4.71 -2.94
N ALA A 111 -7.89 -5.18 -4.16
CA ALA A 111 -6.91 -5.48 -5.19
C ALA A 111 -6.36 -4.24 -5.91
N VAL A 112 -6.99 -3.07 -5.79
CA VAL A 112 -6.50 -1.84 -6.45
C VAL A 112 -5.09 -1.49 -6.00
N ALA A 113 -4.87 -1.38 -4.69
CA ALA A 113 -3.57 -1.04 -4.11
C ALA A 113 -2.42 -2.02 -4.50
N PRO A 114 -2.58 -3.35 -4.37
CA PRO A 114 -1.53 -4.29 -4.76
C PRO A 114 -1.29 -4.33 -6.27
N VAL A 115 -2.32 -4.19 -7.11
CA VAL A 115 -2.14 -4.10 -8.56
C VAL A 115 -1.36 -2.84 -8.92
N THR A 116 -1.72 -1.69 -8.35
CA THR A 116 -0.98 -0.44 -8.56
C THR A 116 0.48 -0.57 -8.10
N TRP A 117 0.72 -1.18 -6.94
CA TRP A 117 2.09 -1.44 -6.47
C TRP A 117 2.89 -2.31 -7.43
N ALA A 118 2.30 -3.42 -7.90
CA ALA A 118 2.95 -4.32 -8.84
C ALA A 118 3.30 -3.59 -10.15
N VAL A 119 2.35 -2.83 -10.70
CA VAL A 119 2.56 -2.03 -11.93
C VAL A 119 3.70 -1.01 -11.74
N ILE A 120 3.71 -0.26 -10.64
CA ILE A 120 4.77 0.71 -10.36
C ILE A 120 6.13 0.02 -10.21
N SER A 121 6.17 -1.13 -9.53
CA SER A 121 7.39 -1.92 -9.34
C SER A 121 7.93 -2.46 -10.68
N LEU A 122 7.05 -2.91 -11.56
CA LEU A 122 7.41 -3.35 -12.92
C LEU A 122 7.90 -2.18 -13.77
N LEU A 123 7.26 -1.01 -13.68
CA LEU A 123 7.68 0.19 -14.41
C LEU A 123 9.05 0.70 -13.96
N ARG A 124 9.40 0.56 -12.67
CA ARG A 124 10.76 0.84 -12.19
C ARG A 124 11.79 -0.17 -12.70
N GLY A 125 11.38 -1.42 -12.92
CA GLY A 125 12.19 -2.45 -13.56
C GLY A 125 13.30 -3.06 -12.70
N GLU A 126 13.75 -2.41 -11.62
CA GLU A 126 14.88 -2.87 -10.79
C GLU A 126 14.68 -4.27 -10.20
N ALA A 127 13.51 -4.52 -9.59
CA ALA A 127 13.20 -5.82 -8.97
C ALA A 127 13.00 -6.92 -10.02
N TYR A 128 12.45 -6.57 -11.18
CA TYR A 128 12.26 -7.50 -12.30
C TYR A 128 13.60 -7.86 -12.95
N ALA A 129 14.46 -6.88 -13.21
CA ALA A 129 15.81 -7.08 -13.73
C ALA A 129 16.66 -7.93 -12.78
N CYS A 130 16.59 -7.68 -11.47
CA CYS A 130 17.23 -8.53 -10.48
C CYS A 130 16.69 -9.97 -10.55
N ALA A 131 15.37 -10.16 -10.59
CA ALA A 131 14.76 -11.49 -10.60
C ALA A 131 15.12 -12.32 -11.85
N LEU A 132 15.26 -11.67 -13.01
CA LEU A 132 15.57 -12.34 -14.28
C LEU A 132 17.06 -12.38 -14.64
N SER A 133 17.91 -11.68 -13.88
CA SER A 133 19.36 -11.61 -14.14
C SER A 133 20.04 -12.97 -14.35
N GLU A 134 19.55 -14.02 -13.69
CA GLU A 134 20.10 -15.37 -13.77
C GLU A 134 19.63 -16.17 -15.00
N PHE A 135 18.53 -15.77 -15.63
CA PHE A 135 17.94 -16.48 -16.76
C PHE A 135 18.31 -15.86 -18.11
N VAL A 136 19.13 -14.80 -18.13
CA VAL A 136 19.56 -14.14 -19.36
C VAL A 136 20.68 -14.96 -20.01
N ASP A 137 20.43 -15.43 -21.24
CA ASP A 137 21.43 -16.13 -22.04
C ASP A 137 22.52 -15.15 -22.52
N PRO A 138 23.80 -15.37 -22.20
CA PRO A 138 24.87 -14.44 -22.56
C PRO A 138 25.10 -14.33 -24.07
N SER A 139 24.70 -15.34 -24.85
CA SER A 139 24.74 -15.35 -26.32
C SER A 139 23.70 -14.43 -26.98
N SER A 140 22.71 -13.95 -26.22
CA SER A 140 21.72 -13.00 -26.73
C SER A 140 22.21 -11.53 -26.69
N LEU A 141 23.34 -11.28 -26.02
CA LEU A 141 23.95 -9.94 -25.89
C LEU A 141 25.13 -9.70 -26.85
N THR A 142 25.52 -10.70 -27.64
CA THR A 142 26.55 -10.63 -28.69
C THR A 142 25.92 -10.54 -30.07
#